data_AF-A0A0H0XNS6-F1
#
_entry.id   AF-A0A0H0XNS6-F1
#
_cell.length_a   1.000
_cell.length_b   1.000
_cell.length_c   1.000
_cell.angle_alpha   90.00
_cell.angle_beta   90.00
_cell.angle_gamma   90.00
#
_symmetry.space_group_name_H-M   'P 1'
#
loop_
_entity.id
_entity.type
_entity.pdbx_description
1 polymer ?
#
loop_
_entity_poly.entity_id
_entity_poly.type
_entity_poly.pdbx_seq_one_letter_code
_entity_poly.pdbx_strand_id
1 'polypeptide(L)'
;MVAPFDNLADFIANEFSVPRPLLVRLDQPDGRALDRHRVEVVFDLEEDARRFRDPEMPPFNQAKQKLVVDAFAAMLADIAPLRSGMLNTLTNFRKTPLPSSAAMDKLFVIFSSFEKPARIEAVDAIHESEVEEIARQLGLWKVHRLFAGVTFMFETDAEARAALTNGAAARCRKLLAEALRPHDTFGYFADRPVHTKIDSRESFQRDFNGSWFHYTR
;
A
#
# COMPACT_ATOMS: atom_id res chain seq x y z
N MET A 1 -17.80 -2.29 16.06
CA MET A 1 -18.44 -2.98 14.92
C MET A 1 -17.45 -4.05 14.50
N VAL A 2 -17.77 -5.34 14.71
CA VAL A 2 -16.89 -6.47 14.37
C VAL A 2 -16.82 -6.53 12.84
N ALA A 3 -15.62 -6.53 12.27
CA ALA A 3 -15.47 -6.68 10.83
C ALA A 3 -15.91 -8.11 10.46
N PRO A 4 -16.62 -8.32 9.35
CA PRO A 4 -17.30 -9.59 9.03
C PRO A 4 -16.43 -10.84 8.99
N PHE A 5 -15.13 -10.67 8.90
CA PHE A 5 -14.17 -11.74 8.70
C PHE A 5 -13.04 -11.67 9.74
N ASP A 6 -13.33 -11.16 10.94
CA ASP A 6 -12.36 -11.09 12.03
C ASP A 6 -11.77 -12.47 12.38
N ASN A 7 -12.59 -13.53 12.36
CA ASN A 7 -12.09 -14.90 12.55
C ASN A 7 -11.11 -15.33 11.45
N LEU A 8 -11.29 -14.85 10.21
CA LEU A 8 -10.36 -15.16 9.11
C LEU A 8 -9.05 -14.42 9.28
N ALA A 9 -9.09 -13.19 9.78
CA ALA A 9 -7.88 -12.46 10.14
C ALA A 9 -7.10 -13.21 11.22
N ASP A 10 -7.78 -13.75 12.24
CA ASP A 10 -7.14 -14.53 13.31
C ASP A 10 -6.57 -15.86 12.79
N PHE A 11 -7.32 -16.56 11.92
CA PHE A 11 -6.82 -17.76 11.24
C PHE A 11 -5.53 -17.46 10.46
N ILE A 12 -5.53 -16.41 9.64
CA ILE A 12 -4.36 -16.00 8.85
C ILE A 12 -3.16 -15.70 9.75
N ALA A 13 -3.38 -14.97 10.84
CA ALA A 13 -2.32 -14.62 11.79
C ALA A 13 -1.66 -15.87 12.39
N ASN A 14 -2.47 -16.82 12.84
CA ASN A 14 -2.00 -18.03 13.50
C ASN A 14 -1.36 -19.02 12.51
N GLU A 15 -2.04 -19.31 11.40
CA GLU A 15 -1.61 -20.31 10.42
C GLU A 15 -0.29 -19.93 9.76
N PHE A 16 -0.11 -18.64 9.45
CA PHE A 16 1.07 -18.16 8.73
C PHE A 16 2.07 -17.42 9.61
N SER A 17 1.85 -17.39 10.93
CA SER A 17 2.72 -16.71 11.90
C SER A 17 3.04 -15.25 11.52
N VAL A 18 2.01 -14.52 11.08
CA VAL A 18 2.09 -13.11 10.69
C VAL A 18 1.26 -12.25 11.65
N PRO A 19 1.55 -10.94 11.79
CA PRO A 19 0.64 -10.06 12.51
C PRO A 19 -0.77 -10.10 11.94
N ARG A 20 -1.75 -9.91 12.81
CA ARG A 20 -3.16 -9.97 12.44
C ARG A 20 -3.48 -8.92 11.37
N PRO A 21 -4.09 -9.30 10.23
CA PRO A 21 -4.56 -8.33 9.24
C PRO A 21 -5.49 -7.27 9.85
N LEU A 22 -5.39 -6.03 9.36
CA LEU A 22 -6.31 -4.95 9.73
C LEU A 22 -7.71 -5.21 9.19
N LEU A 23 -7.78 -5.75 7.98
CA LEU A 23 -9.03 -5.99 7.28
C LEU A 23 -8.91 -7.24 6.42
N VAL A 24 -9.94 -8.08 6.49
CA VAL A 24 -10.20 -9.08 5.47
C VAL A 24 -11.56 -8.74 4.87
N ARG A 25 -11.66 -8.74 3.54
CA ARG A 25 -12.93 -8.47 2.84
C ARG A 25 -13.08 -9.28 1.57
N LEU A 26 -14.33 -9.40 1.14
CA LEU A 26 -14.66 -9.88 -0.18
C LEU A 26 -14.64 -8.70 -1.15
N ASP A 27 -13.65 -8.67 -2.04
CA ASP A 27 -13.48 -7.66 -3.08
C ASP A 27 -14.19 -8.07 -4.38
N GLN A 28 -14.78 -7.08 -5.06
CA GLN A 28 -15.50 -7.20 -6.32
C GLN A 28 -14.98 -6.13 -7.29
N PRO A 29 -13.92 -6.42 -8.06
CA PRO A 29 -13.17 -5.41 -8.82
C PRO A 29 -14.01 -4.58 -9.81
N ASP A 30 -15.07 -5.18 -10.38
CA ASP A 30 -15.83 -4.57 -11.48
C ASP A 30 -17.34 -4.44 -11.18
N GLY A 31 -17.81 -4.87 -10.00
CA GLY A 31 -19.23 -4.88 -9.62
C GLY A 31 -20.19 -5.68 -10.53
N ARG A 32 -19.70 -6.34 -11.59
CA ARG A 32 -20.51 -6.87 -12.69
C ARG A 32 -20.40 -8.36 -12.96
N ALA A 33 -19.62 -9.12 -12.19
CA ALA A 33 -19.64 -10.58 -12.31
C ALA A 33 -19.30 -11.29 -11.00
N LEU A 34 -20.17 -12.21 -10.57
CA LEU A 34 -20.02 -12.99 -9.33
C LEU A 34 -18.88 -14.02 -9.40
N ASP A 35 -18.22 -14.17 -10.53
CA ASP A 35 -17.15 -15.16 -10.79
C ASP A 35 -15.73 -14.59 -10.62
N ARG A 36 -15.60 -13.29 -10.32
CA ARG A 36 -14.30 -12.60 -10.13
C ARG A 36 -14.05 -12.09 -8.71
N HIS A 37 -14.81 -12.61 -7.74
CA HIS A 37 -14.59 -12.27 -6.34
C HIS A 37 -13.17 -12.60 -5.91
N ARG A 38 -12.65 -11.80 -4.99
CA ARG A 38 -11.34 -12.01 -4.39
C ARG A 38 -11.45 -11.88 -2.89
N VAL A 39 -10.69 -12.68 -2.16
CA VAL A 39 -10.47 -12.43 -0.72
C VAL A 39 -9.30 -11.47 -0.63
N GLU A 40 -9.57 -10.24 -0.20
CA GLU A 40 -8.53 -9.25 0.06
C GLU A 40 -8.13 -9.28 1.53
N VAL A 41 -6.83 -9.44 1.76
CA VAL A 41 -6.20 -9.39 3.08
C VAL A 41 -5.34 -8.13 3.16
N VAL A 42 -5.71 -7.19 4.01
CA VAL A 42 -4.99 -5.93 4.19
C VAL A 42 -4.26 -5.95 5.52
N PHE A 43 -2.93 -5.93 5.48
CA PHE A 43 -2.09 -5.75 6.66
C PHE A 43 -1.92 -4.27 6.98
N ASP A 44 -1.48 -3.98 8.20
CA ASP A 44 -1.09 -2.61 8.57
C ASP A 44 0.17 -2.20 7.81
N LEU A 45 1.26 -2.94 8.04
CA LEU A 45 2.58 -2.65 7.50
C LEU A 45 2.89 -3.44 6.23
N GLU A 46 3.70 -2.85 5.34
CA GLU A 46 4.18 -3.54 4.14
C GLU A 46 5.01 -4.80 4.47
N GLU A 47 5.78 -4.74 5.56
CA GLU A 47 6.61 -5.87 5.98
C GLU A 47 5.76 -7.10 6.32
N ASP A 48 4.59 -6.91 6.93
CA ASP A 48 3.69 -8.01 7.29
C ASP A 48 3.03 -8.63 6.07
N ALA A 49 2.62 -7.80 5.10
CA ALA A 49 2.17 -8.28 3.80
C ALA A 49 3.26 -9.07 3.07
N ARG A 50 4.53 -8.67 3.21
CA ARG A 50 5.69 -9.36 2.63
C ARG A 50 5.97 -10.70 3.32
N ARG A 51 5.88 -10.74 4.66
CA ARG A 51 5.96 -12.00 5.42
C ARG A 51 4.85 -12.96 5.01
N PHE A 52 3.63 -12.45 4.84
CA PHE A 52 2.50 -13.26 4.36
C PHE A 52 2.70 -13.79 2.94
N ARG A 53 3.32 -13.02 2.03
CA ARG A 53 3.67 -13.50 0.69
C ARG A 53 4.57 -14.75 0.71
N ASP A 54 5.45 -14.84 1.72
CA ASP A 54 6.60 -15.75 1.78
C ASP A 54 7.62 -15.45 0.66
N PRO A 55 8.78 -14.85 0.97
CA PRO A 55 9.76 -14.41 -0.03
C PRO A 55 10.49 -15.56 -0.72
N GLU A 56 10.54 -16.75 -0.11
CA GLU A 56 11.20 -17.94 -0.66
C GLU A 56 10.31 -18.68 -1.67
N MET A 57 9.02 -18.34 -1.71
CA MET A 57 8.04 -18.96 -2.58
C MET A 57 7.76 -18.09 -3.81
N PRO A 58 7.33 -18.69 -4.93
CA PRO A 58 6.83 -17.94 -6.06
C PRO A 58 5.77 -16.91 -5.62
N PRO A 59 5.64 -15.77 -6.32
CA PRO A 59 4.64 -14.75 -5.99
C PRO A 59 3.21 -15.28 -5.86
N PHE A 60 2.94 -16.46 -6.42
CA PHE A 60 1.69 -17.17 -6.38
C PHE A 60 1.85 -18.53 -5.66
N ASN A 61 1.56 -18.58 -4.37
CA ASN A 61 1.56 -19.81 -3.57
C ASN A 61 0.15 -20.44 -3.55
N GLN A 62 -0.09 -21.41 -4.43
CA GLN A 62 -1.39 -22.08 -4.56
C GLN A 62 -1.86 -22.77 -3.28
N ALA A 63 -0.97 -23.42 -2.53
CA ALA A 63 -1.32 -24.12 -1.30
C ALA A 63 -1.81 -23.13 -0.23
N LYS A 64 -1.12 -22.01 -0.06
CA LYS A 64 -1.52 -20.91 0.84
C LYS A 64 -2.86 -20.31 0.45
N GLN A 65 -3.07 -20.06 -0.84
CA GLN A 65 -4.36 -19.55 -1.32
C GLN A 65 -5.49 -20.52 -1.01
N LYS A 66 -5.29 -21.82 -1.25
CA LYS A 66 -6.27 -22.84 -0.94
C LYS A 66 -6.62 -22.89 0.55
N LEU A 67 -5.63 -22.84 1.44
CA LEU A 67 -5.87 -22.82 2.89
C LEU A 67 -6.75 -21.64 3.33
N VAL A 68 -6.46 -20.44 2.80
CA VAL A 68 -7.25 -19.24 3.11
C VAL A 68 -8.66 -19.33 2.53
N VAL A 69 -8.81 -19.83 1.30
CA VAL A 69 -10.13 -20.01 0.66
C VAL A 69 -10.96 -21.06 1.38
N ASP A 70 -10.38 -22.19 1.79
CA ASP A 70 -11.06 -23.23 2.54
C ASP A 70 -11.53 -22.70 3.91
N ALA A 71 -10.67 -21.96 4.63
CA ALA A 71 -11.03 -21.31 5.89
C ALA A 71 -12.16 -20.28 5.70
N PHE A 72 -12.09 -19.48 4.63
CA PHE A 72 -13.15 -18.53 4.29
C PHE A 72 -14.48 -19.23 3.98
N ALA A 73 -14.45 -20.32 3.20
CA ALA A 73 -15.63 -21.09 2.84
C ALA A 73 -16.28 -21.73 4.07
N ALA A 74 -15.48 -22.29 4.99
CA ALA A 74 -15.97 -22.82 6.27
C ALA A 74 -16.68 -21.73 7.09
N MET A 75 -16.08 -20.54 7.20
CA MET A 75 -16.71 -19.41 7.92
C MET A 75 -18.02 -18.96 7.27
N LEU A 76 -18.10 -18.93 5.94
CA LEU A 76 -19.34 -18.59 5.25
C LEU A 76 -20.44 -19.64 5.47
N ALA A 77 -20.08 -20.93 5.54
CA ALA A 77 -21.02 -21.99 5.87
C ALA A 77 -21.60 -21.84 7.28
N ASP A 78 -20.81 -21.37 8.25
CA ASP A 78 -21.27 -21.09 9.62
C ASP A 78 -22.21 -19.87 9.71
N ILE A 79 -22.02 -18.88 8.83
CA ILE A 79 -22.83 -17.65 8.81
C ILE A 79 -24.12 -17.82 7.98
N ALA A 80 -24.17 -18.74 7.03
CA ALA A 80 -25.31 -18.94 6.14
C ALA A 80 -26.64 -19.27 6.87
N PRO A 81 -26.69 -20.13 7.91
CA PRO A 81 -27.89 -20.39 8.71
C PRO A 81 -28.39 -19.18 9.50
N LEU A 82 -27.48 -18.26 9.86
CA LEU A 82 -27.85 -17.03 10.58
C LEU A 82 -28.52 -16.00 9.66
N ARG A 83 -28.35 -16.11 8.33
CA ARG A 83 -29.05 -15.27 7.34
C ARG A 83 -30.51 -15.69 7.09
N SER A 84 -30.85 -16.96 7.34
CA SER A 84 -32.19 -17.53 7.12
C SER A 84 -33.11 -17.46 8.35
N GLY A 85 -32.58 -17.16 9.55
CA GLY A 85 -33.35 -16.98 10.78
C GLY A 85 -33.83 -15.53 11.01
N MET A 86 -35.04 -15.38 11.59
CA MET A 86 -35.70 -14.10 11.94
C MET A 86 -34.96 -13.26 13.01
N LEU A 87 -33.75 -12.76 12.74
CA LEU A 87 -33.10 -11.72 13.55
C LEU A 87 -32.61 -10.58 12.63
N ASN A 88 -33.56 -9.72 12.26
CA ASN A 88 -33.44 -8.72 11.20
C ASN A 88 -32.74 -7.40 11.61
N THR A 89 -32.14 -7.28 12.79
CA THR A 89 -31.96 -5.94 13.38
C THR A 89 -30.51 -5.47 13.61
N LEU A 90 -29.45 -6.19 13.24
CA LEU A 90 -28.10 -5.78 13.70
C LEU A 90 -26.93 -5.76 12.72
N THR A 91 -27.06 -6.08 11.43
CA THR A 91 -25.88 -5.97 10.53
C THR A 91 -26.21 -5.52 9.10
N ASN A 92 -25.50 -4.48 8.63
CA ASN A 92 -25.47 -4.04 7.22
C ASN A 92 -24.85 -5.08 6.26
N PHE A 93 -24.63 -6.33 6.72
CA PHE A 93 -24.02 -7.44 5.99
C PHE A 93 -24.90 -8.06 4.90
N ARG A 94 -26.13 -7.57 4.71
CA ARG A 94 -27.11 -8.16 3.79
C ARG A 94 -26.99 -7.75 2.34
N LYS A 95 -26.21 -6.73 1.99
CA LYS A 95 -26.17 -6.22 0.60
C LYS A 95 -25.16 -6.94 -0.29
N THR A 96 -24.15 -7.59 0.27
CA THR A 96 -23.14 -8.28 -0.55
C THR A 96 -23.59 -9.71 -0.86
N PRO A 97 -23.84 -10.06 -2.14
CA PRO A 97 -24.10 -11.43 -2.54
C PRO A 97 -22.86 -12.28 -2.24
N LEU A 98 -23.08 -13.48 -1.68
CA LEU A 98 -21.99 -14.42 -1.42
C LEU A 98 -21.65 -15.19 -2.72
N PRO A 99 -20.39 -15.61 -2.91
CA PRO A 99 -20.03 -16.47 -4.03
C PRO A 99 -20.78 -17.81 -3.96
N SER A 100 -21.14 -18.38 -5.11
CA SER A 100 -21.64 -19.76 -5.17
C SER A 100 -20.52 -20.76 -4.89
N SER A 101 -20.85 -22.02 -4.57
CA SER A 101 -19.85 -23.08 -4.39
C SER A 101 -18.90 -23.20 -5.59
N ALA A 102 -19.41 -23.11 -6.82
CA ALA A 102 -18.59 -23.16 -8.03
C ALA A 102 -17.72 -21.90 -8.25
N ALA A 103 -18.06 -20.78 -7.60
CA ALA A 103 -17.24 -19.57 -7.59
C ALA A 103 -16.16 -19.61 -6.50
N MET A 104 -16.35 -20.39 -5.42
CA MET A 104 -15.34 -20.58 -4.37
C MET A 104 -14.06 -21.19 -4.92
N ASP A 105 -14.16 -22.17 -5.82
CA ASP A 105 -13.02 -22.82 -6.47
C ASP A 105 -12.19 -21.86 -7.36
N LYS A 106 -12.75 -20.68 -7.67
CA LYS A 106 -12.12 -19.64 -8.49
C LYS A 106 -11.69 -18.41 -7.68
N LEU A 107 -11.94 -18.41 -6.37
CA LEU A 107 -11.54 -17.29 -5.51
C LEU A 107 -10.03 -17.15 -5.50
N PHE A 108 -9.59 -15.92 -5.69
CA PHE A 108 -8.19 -15.55 -5.60
C PHE A 108 -7.95 -14.77 -4.32
N VAL A 109 -6.86 -15.08 -3.62
CA VAL A 109 -6.44 -14.31 -2.44
C VAL A 109 -5.47 -13.21 -2.88
N ILE A 110 -5.90 -11.96 -2.77
CA ILE A 110 -5.01 -10.80 -2.91
C ILE A 110 -4.63 -10.31 -1.52
N PHE A 111 -3.46 -9.69 -1.41
CA PHE A 111 -3.02 -9.09 -0.17
C PHE A 111 -2.29 -7.78 -0.43
N SER A 112 -2.43 -6.86 0.50
CA SER A 112 -1.89 -5.51 0.44
C SER A 112 -1.54 -5.02 1.84
N SER A 113 -1.10 -3.77 1.94
CA SER A 113 -0.79 -3.10 3.20
C SER A 113 -1.41 -1.72 3.19
N PHE A 114 -2.01 -1.29 4.30
CA PHE A 114 -2.61 0.03 4.47
C PHE A 114 -1.54 1.14 4.54
N GLU A 115 -0.35 0.83 5.05
CA GLU A 115 0.78 1.75 5.07
C GLU A 115 1.08 2.38 3.70
N LYS A 116 1.04 1.60 2.61
CA LYS A 116 1.38 2.09 1.26
C LYS A 116 0.49 3.25 0.80
N PRO A 117 -0.84 3.08 0.68
CA PRO A 117 -1.72 4.17 0.26
C PRO A 117 -1.67 5.34 1.26
N ALA A 118 -1.57 5.08 2.57
CA ALA A 118 -1.47 6.15 3.56
C ALA A 118 -0.20 7.01 3.38
N ARG A 119 0.94 6.39 3.09
CA ARG A 119 2.18 7.12 2.80
C ARG A 119 2.14 7.88 1.48
N ILE A 120 1.52 7.31 0.43
CA ILE A 120 1.32 8.01 -0.85
C ILE A 120 0.45 9.24 -0.64
N GLU A 121 -0.70 9.07 0.03
CA GLU A 121 -1.64 10.15 0.32
C GLU A 121 -0.98 11.28 1.12
N ALA A 122 -0.18 10.96 2.13
CA ALA A 122 0.54 11.96 2.91
C ALA A 122 1.56 12.76 2.07
N VAL A 123 2.28 12.12 1.14
CA VAL A 123 3.24 12.80 0.25
C VAL A 123 2.52 13.65 -0.81
N ASP A 124 1.40 13.15 -1.33
CA ASP A 124 0.56 13.87 -2.31
C ASP A 124 -0.17 15.06 -1.65
N ALA A 125 -0.45 14.98 -0.35
CA ALA A 125 -1.10 16.05 0.41
C ALA A 125 -0.22 17.28 0.68
N ILE A 126 1.11 17.16 0.52
CA ILE A 126 2.02 18.32 0.61
C ILE A 126 1.66 19.31 -0.51
N HIS A 127 1.41 20.57 -0.16
CA HIS A 127 0.97 21.56 -1.13
C HIS A 127 2.12 21.92 -2.10
N GLU A 128 1.79 22.16 -3.38
CA GLU A 128 2.82 22.44 -4.39
C GLU A 128 3.66 23.67 -4.04
N SER A 129 3.08 24.69 -3.40
CA SER A 129 3.85 25.87 -2.95
C SER A 129 4.92 25.53 -1.90
N GLU A 130 4.70 24.53 -1.05
CA GLU A 130 5.71 24.08 -0.08
C GLU A 130 6.84 23.34 -0.80
N VAL A 131 6.50 22.54 -1.81
CA VAL A 131 7.45 21.84 -2.67
C VAL A 131 8.32 22.82 -3.45
N GLU A 132 7.72 23.86 -4.05
CA GLU A 132 8.42 24.94 -4.75
C GLU A 132 9.34 25.73 -3.81
N GLU A 133 8.88 26.00 -2.58
CA GLU A 133 9.68 26.69 -1.57
C GLU A 133 10.90 25.87 -1.15
N ILE A 134 10.75 24.56 -0.97
CA ILE A 134 11.89 23.64 -0.74
C ILE A 134 12.87 23.71 -1.90
N ALA A 135 12.38 23.68 -3.14
CA ALA A 135 13.21 23.77 -4.34
C ALA A 135 14.03 25.07 -4.36
N ARG A 136 13.37 26.20 -4.08
CA ARG A 136 13.98 27.53 -4.05
C ARG A 136 15.04 27.66 -2.97
N GLN A 137 14.79 27.19 -1.75
CA GLN A 137 15.73 27.29 -0.63
C GLN A 137 17.03 26.53 -0.86
N LEU A 138 16.97 25.46 -1.66
CA LEU A 138 18.08 24.54 -1.86
C LEU A 138 18.74 24.69 -3.24
N GLY A 139 18.24 25.58 -4.10
CA GLY A 139 18.72 25.77 -5.46
C GLY A 139 18.47 24.55 -6.35
N LEU A 140 17.33 23.88 -6.17
CA LEU A 140 16.95 22.73 -6.96
C LEU A 140 16.29 23.18 -8.26
N TRP A 141 16.52 22.43 -9.33
CA TRP A 141 15.72 22.53 -10.55
C TRP A 141 14.27 22.10 -10.30
N LYS A 142 14.09 20.97 -9.59
CA LYS A 142 12.78 20.40 -9.31
C LYS A 142 12.79 19.47 -8.11
N VAL A 143 11.69 19.43 -7.38
CA VAL A 143 11.37 18.33 -6.46
C VAL A 143 10.33 17.45 -7.15
N HIS A 144 10.70 16.22 -7.51
CA HIS A 144 9.81 15.29 -8.17
C HIS A 144 9.27 14.28 -7.15
N ARG A 145 7.95 14.19 -7.05
CA ARG A 145 7.23 13.24 -6.19
C ARG A 145 6.67 12.11 -7.04
N LEU A 146 6.84 10.87 -6.59
CA LEU A 146 6.23 9.70 -7.20
C LEU A 146 5.93 8.66 -6.11
N PHE A 147 4.66 8.28 -5.99
CA PHE A 147 4.16 7.46 -4.88
C PHE A 147 4.63 8.06 -3.53
N ALA A 148 5.14 7.23 -2.63
CA ALA A 148 5.69 7.68 -1.35
C ALA A 148 7.18 8.07 -1.42
N GLY A 149 7.73 8.33 -2.63
CA GLY A 149 9.13 8.67 -2.88
C GLY A 149 9.32 10.09 -3.40
N VAL A 150 10.48 10.68 -3.10
CA VAL A 150 10.83 12.03 -3.53
C VAL A 150 12.24 12.08 -4.10
N THR A 151 12.39 12.66 -5.28
CA THR A 151 13.68 12.96 -5.89
C THR A 151 13.91 14.47 -5.88
N PHE A 152 15.03 14.90 -5.28
CA PHE A 152 15.50 16.26 -5.37
C PHE A 152 16.44 16.38 -6.57
N MET A 153 16.02 17.12 -7.59
CA MET A 153 16.73 17.33 -8.84
C MET A 153 17.51 18.64 -8.78
N PHE A 154 18.83 18.57 -8.79
CA PHE A 154 19.70 19.73 -8.99
C PHE A 154 19.76 20.12 -10.48
N GLU A 155 20.27 21.30 -10.82
CA GLU A 155 20.48 21.63 -12.24
C GLU A 155 21.59 20.76 -12.84
N THR A 156 22.71 20.59 -12.14
CA THR A 156 23.89 19.88 -12.65
C THR A 156 24.25 18.62 -11.87
N ASP A 157 24.93 17.70 -12.54
CA ASP A 157 25.52 16.51 -11.93
C ASP A 157 26.57 16.87 -10.86
N ALA A 158 27.28 17.99 -11.06
CA ALA A 158 28.27 18.48 -10.10
C ALA A 158 27.61 18.90 -8.78
N GLU A 159 26.50 19.63 -8.85
CA GLU A 159 25.70 20.03 -7.69
C GLU A 159 25.09 18.82 -6.99
N ALA A 160 24.50 17.88 -7.75
CA ALA A 160 23.95 16.64 -7.21
C ALA A 160 25.00 15.81 -6.47
N ARG A 161 26.22 15.67 -7.01
CA ARG A 161 27.34 14.99 -6.33
C ARG A 161 27.80 15.74 -5.09
N ALA A 162 27.94 17.06 -5.16
CA ALA A 162 28.34 17.87 -4.02
C ALA A 162 27.30 17.80 -2.88
N ALA A 163 26.02 17.69 -3.21
CA ALA A 163 24.93 17.59 -2.24
C ALA A 163 25.03 16.37 -1.32
N LEU A 164 25.68 15.29 -1.78
CA LEU A 164 25.91 14.07 -1.00
C LEU A 164 26.96 14.26 0.10
N THR A 165 27.87 15.22 -0.05
CA THR A 165 28.99 15.43 0.88
C THR A 165 28.90 16.74 1.68
N ASN A 166 28.21 17.76 1.15
CA ASN A 166 28.12 19.09 1.78
C ASN A 166 26.91 19.27 2.72
N GLY A 167 26.18 18.18 3.01
CA GLY A 167 25.01 18.18 3.88
C GLY A 167 23.71 18.67 3.22
N ALA A 168 23.70 19.07 1.94
CA ALA A 168 22.47 19.47 1.26
C ALA A 168 21.44 18.35 1.22
N ALA A 169 21.85 17.09 0.99
CA ALA A 169 20.93 15.95 1.03
C ALA A 169 20.24 15.80 2.40
N ALA A 170 20.94 16.10 3.51
CA ALA A 170 20.35 16.08 4.84
C ALA A 170 19.36 17.24 5.03
N ARG A 171 19.66 18.44 4.50
CA ARG A 171 18.74 19.58 4.51
C ARG A 171 17.48 19.30 3.68
N CYS A 172 17.62 18.67 2.51
CA CYS A 172 16.50 18.21 1.68
C CYS A 172 15.54 17.33 2.49
N ARG A 173 16.08 16.28 3.13
CA ARG A 173 15.30 15.36 3.97
C ARG A 173 14.61 16.07 5.13
N LYS A 174 15.31 17.00 5.80
CA LYS A 174 14.76 17.76 6.92
C LYS A 174 13.56 18.60 6.49
N LEU A 175 13.71 19.42 5.45
CA LEU A 175 12.62 20.27 4.96
C LEU A 175 11.42 19.46 4.49
N LEU A 176 11.66 18.35 3.79
CA LEU A 176 10.60 17.43 3.38
C LEU A 176 9.87 16.82 4.59
N ALA A 177 10.60 16.38 5.61
CA ALA A 177 10.00 15.81 6.82
C ALA A 177 9.15 16.85 7.58
N GLU A 178 9.60 18.11 7.63
CA GLU A 178 8.86 19.21 8.24
C GLU A 178 7.54 19.50 7.50
N ALA A 179 7.56 19.52 6.17
CA ALA A 179 6.38 19.70 5.32
C ALA A 179 5.42 18.50 5.37
N LEU A 180 5.95 17.28 5.49
CA LEU A 180 5.15 16.05 5.52
C LEU A 180 4.44 15.83 6.87
N ARG A 181 5.06 16.24 7.98
CA ARG A 181 4.59 15.99 9.35
C ARG A 181 3.09 16.28 9.58
N PRO A 182 2.47 17.39 9.13
CA PRO A 182 1.04 17.62 9.32
C PRO A 182 0.14 16.65 8.54
N HIS A 183 0.67 15.93 7.55
CA HIS A 183 -0.07 14.99 6.70
C HIS A 183 0.13 13.53 7.10
N ASP A 184 1.10 13.22 7.96
CA ASP A 184 1.35 11.87 8.47
C ASP A 184 0.35 11.47 9.57
N THR A 185 -0.91 11.30 9.18
CA THR A 185 -2.04 11.00 10.08
C THR A 185 -1.81 9.74 10.92
N PHE A 186 -1.07 8.77 10.39
CA PHE A 186 -0.86 7.45 10.99
C PHE A 186 0.54 7.29 11.59
N GLY A 187 1.42 8.28 11.46
CA GLY A 187 2.78 8.25 12.02
C GLY A 187 3.75 7.31 11.30
N TYR A 188 3.47 6.91 10.06
CA TYR A 188 4.29 5.92 9.35
C TYR A 188 5.70 6.43 9.00
N PHE A 189 5.91 7.75 8.98
CA PHE A 189 7.21 8.32 8.64
C PHE A 189 8.15 8.50 9.85
N ALA A 190 7.67 8.29 11.07
CA ALA A 190 8.47 8.44 12.30
C ALA A 190 9.68 7.48 12.32
N ASP A 191 9.43 6.19 12.11
CA ASP A 191 10.48 5.15 12.14
C ASP A 191 10.99 4.80 10.74
N ARG A 192 10.20 5.11 9.70
CA ARG A 192 10.52 4.81 8.30
C ARG A 192 10.40 6.09 7.46
N PRO A 193 11.45 6.92 7.41
CA PRO A 193 11.44 8.17 6.65
C PRO A 193 11.08 7.97 5.17
N VAL A 194 10.67 9.05 4.51
CA VAL A 194 10.44 9.06 3.06
C VAL A 194 11.69 8.56 2.33
N HIS A 195 11.50 7.71 1.33
CA HIS A 195 12.60 7.36 0.43
C HIS A 195 12.96 8.56 -0.43
N THR A 196 14.18 9.07 -0.26
CA THR A 196 14.67 10.23 -1.00
C THR A 196 15.81 9.88 -1.92
N LYS A 197 15.77 10.37 -3.16
CA LYS A 197 16.86 10.31 -4.13
C LYS A 197 17.41 11.71 -4.42
N ILE A 198 18.71 11.79 -4.70
CA ILE A 198 19.37 12.98 -5.22
C ILE A 198 19.71 12.69 -6.68
N ASP A 199 19.36 13.61 -7.58
CA ASP A 199 19.66 13.49 -9.00
C ASP A 199 19.80 14.88 -9.64
N SER A 200 19.96 14.95 -10.96
CA SER A 200 20.12 16.22 -11.68
C SER A 200 19.23 16.33 -12.92
N ARG A 201 19.07 17.55 -13.43
CA ARG A 201 18.47 17.79 -14.74
C ARG A 201 19.37 17.27 -15.86
N GLU A 202 20.69 17.40 -15.72
CA GLU A 202 21.66 16.89 -16.70
C GLU A 202 21.52 15.37 -16.91
N SER A 203 21.44 14.59 -15.83
CA SER A 203 21.20 13.14 -15.91
C SER A 203 19.83 12.84 -16.49
N PHE A 204 18.79 13.57 -16.07
CA PHE A 204 17.44 13.43 -16.60
C PHE A 204 17.37 13.65 -18.12
N GLN A 205 18.10 14.65 -18.62
CA GLN A 205 18.18 14.93 -20.05
C GLN A 205 19.02 13.90 -20.79
N ARG A 206 20.22 13.59 -20.29
CA ARG A 206 21.20 12.71 -20.94
C ARG A 206 20.77 11.25 -20.95
N ASP A 207 20.34 10.74 -19.80
CA ASP A 207 20.15 9.31 -19.57
C ASP A 207 18.70 8.87 -19.82
N PHE A 208 17.75 9.84 -19.79
CA PHE A 208 16.32 9.56 -19.91
C PHE A 208 15.61 10.38 -21.00
N ASN A 209 16.37 11.14 -21.81
CA ASN A 209 15.83 12.03 -22.86
C ASN A 209 14.77 13.03 -22.36
N GLY A 210 14.90 13.46 -21.10
CA GLY A 210 13.94 14.38 -20.49
C GLY A 210 12.54 13.79 -20.26
N SER A 211 12.40 12.45 -20.28
CA SER A 211 11.13 11.75 -20.12
C SER A 211 10.96 11.21 -18.71
N TRP A 212 9.96 11.73 -17.97
CA TRP A 212 9.58 11.18 -16.67
C TRP A 212 9.18 9.71 -16.76
N PHE A 213 8.57 9.30 -17.88
CA PHE A 213 8.21 7.90 -18.11
C PHE A 213 9.44 6.97 -18.18
N HIS A 214 10.53 7.41 -18.80
CA HIS A 214 11.78 6.64 -18.82
C HIS A 214 12.49 6.70 -17.47
N TYR A 215 12.40 7.84 -16.77
CA TYR A 215 13.04 8.05 -15.48
C TYR A 215 12.48 7.15 -14.36
N THR A 216 11.19 6.83 -14.42
CA THR A 216 10.48 6.13 -13.34
C THR A 216 10.29 4.63 -13.61
N ARG A 217 10.91 4.07 -14.64
CA ARG A 217 10.77 2.68 -15.08
C ARG A 217 12.00 1.82 -14.82
#